data_AF-A0A971IWI1-F1
#
_entry.id   AF-A0A971IWI1-F1
#
_cell.length_a   1.000
_cell.length_b   1.000
_cell.length_c   1.000
_cell.angle_alpha   90.00
_cell.angle_beta   90.00
_cell.angle_gamma   90.00
#
_symmetry.space_group_name_H-M   'P 1'
#
loop_
_entity.id
_entity.type
_entity.pdbx_description
1 polymer ?
#
loop_
_entity_poly.entity_id
_entity_poly.type
_entity_poly.pdbx_seq_one_letter_code
_entity_poly.pdbx_strand_id
1 'polypeptide(L)'
;MKTIQLIVFFSLVFCLNGFSQTKLPLEFRVEKQAMSTPMSPIDEAFFMNYYYSKPVNIKFDGTVLNMTFDNGATFLKKEVVEVSRDKEVENGRVVLETIMFVDKTNSEETLCLVIDRAVGYVQLILPTTNQKGEYVGYTSYRQFVKEEQLAYN
;
A
#
# COMPACT_ATOMS: atom_id res chain seq x y z
N MET A 1 -23.33 25.44 -31.21
CA MET A 1 -22.49 25.79 -30.04
C MET A 1 -22.88 25.09 -28.74
N LYS A 2 -24.17 24.81 -28.46
CA LYS A 2 -24.60 24.18 -27.19
C LYS A 2 -24.17 22.72 -27.01
N THR A 3 -24.09 21.93 -28.08
CA THR A 3 -23.78 20.49 -28.01
C THR A 3 -22.29 20.18 -27.79
N ILE A 4 -21.40 21.01 -28.37
CA ILE A 4 -19.95 20.82 -28.25
C ILE A 4 -19.48 21.12 -26.81
N GLN A 5 -20.04 22.16 -26.17
CA GLN A 5 -19.76 22.45 -24.77
C GLN A 5 -20.22 21.32 -23.83
N LEU A 6 -21.33 20.65 -24.14
CA LEU A 6 -21.85 19.53 -23.37
C LEU A 6 -20.93 18.29 -23.46
N ILE A 7 -20.38 18.00 -24.64
CA ILE A 7 -19.43 16.89 -24.85
C ILE A 7 -18.12 17.17 -24.11
N VAL A 8 -17.62 18.41 -24.14
CA VAL A 8 -16.42 18.81 -23.37
C VAL A 8 -16.66 18.68 -21.87
N PHE A 9 -17.86 19.04 -21.38
CA PHE A 9 -18.20 18.88 -19.97
C PHE A 9 -18.31 17.40 -19.57
N PHE A 10 -18.93 16.55 -20.40
CA PHE A 10 -19.01 15.11 -20.15
C PHE A 10 -17.64 14.42 -20.16
N SER A 11 -16.76 14.79 -21.09
CA SER A 11 -15.39 14.26 -21.13
C SER A 11 -14.59 14.73 -19.91
N LEU A 12 -14.79 15.97 -19.43
CA LEU A 12 -14.18 16.45 -18.18
C LEU A 12 -14.65 15.65 -16.96
N VAL A 13 -15.95 15.33 -16.88
CA VAL A 13 -16.53 14.54 -15.77
C VAL A 13 -16.06 13.08 -15.79
N PHE A 14 -15.83 12.49 -16.98
CA PHE A 14 -15.23 11.16 -17.10
C PHE A 14 -13.73 11.16 -16.77
N CYS A 15 -12.98 12.22 -17.07
CA CYS A 15 -11.58 12.35 -16.67
C CYS A 15 -11.40 12.48 -15.14
N LEU A 16 -12.34 13.11 -14.44
CA LEU A 16 -12.28 13.29 -12.98
C LEU A 16 -12.64 12.04 -12.19
N ASN A 17 -13.43 11.11 -12.76
CA ASN A 17 -13.86 9.87 -12.11
C ASN A 17 -13.19 8.60 -12.65
N GLY A 18 -12.39 8.72 -13.72
CA GLY A 18 -11.91 7.58 -14.51
C GLY A 18 -10.66 6.88 -14.00
N PHE A 19 -9.96 7.42 -13.00
CA PHE A 19 -8.81 6.73 -12.41
C PHE A 19 -9.29 5.92 -11.23
N SER A 20 -9.43 4.60 -11.43
CA SER A 20 -9.57 3.62 -10.35
C SER A 20 -8.58 3.99 -9.22
N GLN A 21 -9.13 4.44 -8.09
CA GLN A 21 -8.38 4.65 -6.87
C GLN A 21 -8.39 3.34 -6.09
N THR A 22 -7.29 3.03 -5.41
CA THR A 22 -7.28 1.98 -4.39
C THR A 22 -8.50 2.13 -3.49
N LYS A 23 -9.36 1.11 -3.43
CA LYS A 23 -10.47 1.09 -2.49
C LYS A 23 -9.98 0.67 -1.12
N LEU A 24 -10.08 1.57 -0.17
CA LEU A 24 -9.92 1.29 1.26
C LEU A 24 -11.30 0.97 1.85
N PRO A 25 -11.42 0.11 2.88
CA PRO A 25 -10.32 -0.52 3.60
C PRO A 25 -9.72 -1.74 2.90
N LEU A 26 -8.44 -1.99 3.15
CA LEU A 26 -7.72 -3.20 2.76
C LEU A 26 -7.67 -4.17 3.94
N GLU A 27 -8.02 -5.43 3.67
CA GLU A 27 -7.86 -6.53 4.62
C GLU A 27 -7.16 -7.71 3.96
N PHE A 28 -6.02 -8.13 4.52
CA PHE A 28 -5.28 -9.28 4.03
C PHE A 28 -4.43 -9.92 5.13
N ARG A 29 -4.12 -11.20 4.95
CA ARG A 29 -3.30 -11.98 5.90
C ARG A 29 -1.98 -12.35 5.24
N VAL A 30 -0.88 -12.14 5.98
CA VAL A 30 0.48 -12.36 5.49
C VAL A 30 1.15 -13.46 6.30
N GLU A 31 1.66 -14.47 5.62
CA GLU A 31 2.42 -15.58 6.24
C GLU A 31 3.94 -15.47 6.02
N LYS A 32 4.33 -14.75 4.97
CA LYS A 32 5.73 -14.58 4.57
C LYS A 32 6.11 -13.11 4.59
N GLN A 33 7.29 -12.82 5.14
CA GLN A 33 7.84 -11.47 5.22
C GLN A 33 9.22 -11.46 4.58
N ALA A 34 9.67 -10.28 4.14
CA ALA A 34 11.04 -10.08 3.68
C ALA A 34 11.56 -8.77 4.24
N MET A 35 12.83 -8.75 4.65
CA MET A 35 13.48 -7.55 5.15
C MET A 35 14.42 -6.99 4.09
N SER A 36 14.44 -5.67 3.92
CA SER A 36 15.44 -5.01 3.09
C SER A 36 16.80 -5.08 3.79
N THR A 37 17.87 -5.39 3.06
CA THR A 37 19.23 -5.45 3.60
C THR A 37 20.13 -4.41 2.94
N PRO A 38 20.88 -3.59 3.69
CA PRO A 38 20.58 -2.94 4.98
C PRO A 38 20.31 -1.42 4.81
N MET A 39 19.64 -0.77 5.78
CA MET A 39 19.41 0.70 5.86
C MET A 39 19.18 1.43 4.52
N SER A 40 18.40 0.84 3.62
CA SER A 40 18.01 1.52 2.39
C SER A 40 16.95 2.57 2.69
N PRO A 41 16.96 3.73 2.01
CA PRO A 41 15.76 4.54 1.92
C PRO A 41 14.66 3.72 1.21
N ILE A 42 13.40 4.12 1.39
CA ILE A 42 12.25 3.28 1.00
C ILE A 42 12.13 3.09 -0.52
N ASP A 43 12.60 4.05 -1.30
CA ASP A 43 12.71 4.04 -2.75
C ASP A 43 13.79 3.08 -3.26
N GLU A 44 14.80 2.76 -2.44
CA GLU A 44 15.85 1.78 -2.73
C GLU A 44 15.61 0.41 -2.06
N ALA A 45 14.50 0.26 -1.33
CA ALA A 45 14.22 -0.96 -0.59
C ALA A 45 13.87 -2.13 -1.54
N PHE A 46 14.70 -3.18 -1.52
CA PHE A 46 14.51 -4.37 -2.34
C PHE A 46 14.31 -5.64 -1.50
N PHE A 47 13.42 -6.53 -1.94
CA PHE A 47 12.97 -7.70 -1.18
C PHE A 47 13.06 -9.00 -2.00
N MET A 48 14.01 -9.88 -1.66
CA MET A 48 14.18 -11.17 -2.35
C MET A 48 13.83 -12.38 -1.49
N ASN A 49 14.36 -12.45 -0.27
CA ASN A 49 14.35 -13.66 0.54
C ASN A 49 13.16 -13.69 1.51
N TYR A 50 11.97 -14.01 0.98
CA TYR A 50 10.76 -14.12 1.80
C TYR A 50 10.82 -15.36 2.70
N TYR A 51 10.74 -15.16 4.00
CA TYR A 51 10.76 -16.21 5.02
C TYR A 51 9.40 -16.36 5.70
N TYR A 52 9.10 -17.58 6.15
CA TYR A 52 7.91 -17.85 6.95
C TYR A 52 8.05 -17.22 8.34
N SER A 53 6.98 -16.57 8.78
CA SER A 53 6.93 -15.83 10.03
C SER A 53 5.59 -16.10 10.73
N LYS A 54 5.43 -15.61 11.96
CA LYS A 54 4.10 -15.64 12.60
C LYS A 54 3.12 -14.85 11.71
N PRO A 55 1.97 -15.45 11.34
CA PRO A 55 1.03 -14.77 10.48
C PRO A 55 0.53 -13.45 11.06
N VAL A 56 0.38 -12.46 10.19
CA VAL A 56 -0.12 -11.14 10.55
C VAL A 56 -1.34 -10.82 9.70
N ASN A 57 -2.44 -10.49 10.38
CA ASN A 57 -3.66 -9.98 9.78
C ASN A 57 -3.55 -8.46 9.72
N ILE A 58 -3.69 -7.90 8.53
CA ILE A 58 -3.57 -6.48 8.25
C ILE A 58 -4.96 -5.94 7.92
N LYS A 59 -5.36 -4.88 8.62
CA LYS A 59 -6.54 -4.07 8.33
C LYS A 59 -6.11 -2.61 8.22
N PHE A 60 -6.33 -2.00 7.07
CA PHE A 60 -5.91 -0.63 6.81
C PHE A 60 -6.98 0.16 6.08
N ASP A 61 -7.48 1.23 6.71
CA ASP A 61 -8.53 2.09 6.17
C ASP A 61 -8.01 3.36 5.48
N GLY A 62 -6.68 3.51 5.36
CA GLY A 62 -6.00 4.70 4.83
C GLY A 62 -5.61 5.73 5.89
N THR A 63 -6.11 5.59 7.11
CA THR A 63 -5.82 6.49 8.24
C THR A 63 -5.33 5.75 9.48
N VAL A 64 -5.81 4.52 9.69
CA VAL A 64 -5.43 3.65 10.80
C VAL A 64 -4.96 2.32 10.24
N LEU A 65 -3.69 2.03 10.44
CA LEU A 65 -3.11 0.72 10.22
C LEU A 65 -3.26 -0.11 11.49
N ASN A 66 -3.94 -1.24 11.39
CA ASN A 66 -4.08 -2.20 12.48
C ASN A 66 -3.59 -3.58 12.04
N MET A 67 -2.60 -4.11 12.74
CA MET A 67 -1.97 -5.39 12.48
C MET A 67 -2.09 -6.28 13.71
N THR A 68 -2.60 -7.49 13.54
CA THR A 68 -2.84 -8.43 14.65
C THR A 68 -2.36 -9.83 14.31
N PHE A 69 -1.89 -10.56 15.32
CA PHE A 69 -1.66 -11.99 15.19
C PHE A 69 -2.99 -12.76 15.13
N ASP A 70 -2.96 -14.03 14.71
CA ASP A 70 -4.15 -14.89 14.61
C ASP A 70 -4.85 -15.12 15.97
N ASN A 71 -4.12 -14.98 17.10
CA ASN A 71 -4.70 -15.06 18.44
C ASN A 71 -5.34 -13.73 18.91
N GLY A 72 -5.42 -12.71 18.04
CA GLY A 72 -5.98 -11.41 18.34
C GLY A 72 -5.04 -10.44 19.04
N ALA A 73 -3.83 -10.85 19.43
CA ALA A 73 -2.86 -9.96 20.03
C ALA A 73 -2.41 -8.88 19.03
N THR A 74 -2.30 -7.64 19.50
CA THR A 74 -1.82 -6.52 18.67
C THR A 74 -0.36 -6.73 18.31
N PHE A 75 -0.07 -6.69 17.01
CA PHE A 75 1.27 -6.63 16.48
C PHE A 75 1.72 -5.18 16.33
N LEU A 76 0.91 -4.36 15.67
CA LEU A 76 1.15 -2.94 15.47
C LEU A 76 -0.17 -2.21 15.29
N LYS A 77 -0.28 -1.00 15.84
CA LYS A 77 -1.36 -0.07 15.52
C LYS A 77 -0.78 1.32 15.34
N LYS A 78 -1.04 1.95 14.19
CA LYS A 78 -0.54 3.29 13.85
C LYS A 78 -1.63 4.15 13.23
N GLU A 79 -1.62 5.42 13.57
CA GLU A 79 -2.35 6.43 12.82
C GLU A 79 -1.41 7.10 11.83
N VAL A 80 -1.87 7.25 10.59
CA VAL A 80 -1.04 7.70 9.48
C VAL A 80 -1.72 8.78 8.67
N VAL A 81 -0.92 9.49 7.88
CA VAL A 81 -1.36 10.50 6.91
C VAL A 81 -0.73 10.20 5.57
N GLU A 82 -1.53 10.18 4.50
CA GLU A 82 -1.03 10.07 3.13
C GLU A 82 -0.23 11.33 2.77
N VAL A 83 0.99 11.14 2.27
CA VAL A 83 1.89 12.23 1.86
C VAL A 83 2.15 12.26 0.36
N SER A 84 2.12 11.11 -0.30
CA SER A 84 2.21 11.03 -1.76
C SER A 84 1.50 9.79 -2.30
N ARG A 85 1.09 9.89 -3.56
CA ARG A 85 0.48 8.80 -4.31
C ARG A 85 0.89 8.89 -5.77
N ASP A 86 1.54 7.84 -6.23
CA ASP A 86 1.96 7.67 -7.61
C ASP A 86 1.16 6.53 -8.26
N LYS A 87 0.85 6.70 -9.54
CA LYS A 87 0.09 5.73 -10.33
C LYS A 87 0.75 5.50 -11.67
N GLU A 88 0.88 4.24 -12.04
CA GLU A 88 1.24 3.83 -13.38
C GLU A 88 -0.01 3.38 -14.13
N VAL A 89 -0.15 3.84 -15.38
CA VAL A 89 -1.35 3.61 -16.20
C VAL A 89 -0.93 3.04 -17.54
N GLU A 90 -1.40 1.84 -17.84
CA GLU A 90 -1.22 1.19 -19.12
C GLU A 90 -2.58 0.92 -19.77
N ASN A 91 -2.70 1.21 -21.07
CA ASN A 91 -3.94 0.98 -21.84
C ASN A 91 -5.21 1.57 -21.16
N GLY A 92 -5.06 2.72 -20.51
CA GLY A 92 -6.14 3.40 -19.80
C GLY A 92 -6.56 2.76 -18.46
N ARG A 93 -5.76 1.83 -17.93
CA ARG A 93 -6.00 1.17 -16.63
C ARG A 93 -4.82 1.41 -15.69
N VAL A 94 -5.12 1.63 -14.42
CA VAL A 94 -4.09 1.70 -13.38
C VAL A 94 -3.50 0.30 -13.19
N VAL A 95 -2.20 0.15 -13.40
CA VAL A 95 -1.49 -1.13 -13.25
C VAL A 95 -0.67 -1.19 -11.96
N LEU A 96 -0.18 -0.06 -11.48
CA LEU A 96 0.57 0.06 -10.23
C LEU A 96 0.09 1.31 -9.48
N GLU A 97 -0.13 1.18 -8.18
CA GLU A 97 -0.25 2.31 -7.25
C GLU A 97 0.78 2.17 -6.15
N THR A 98 1.52 3.24 -5.90
CA THR A 98 2.44 3.37 -4.77
C THR A 98 1.97 4.54 -3.92
N ILE A 99 1.67 4.30 -2.65
CA ILE A 99 1.11 5.30 -1.75
C ILE A 99 1.99 5.38 -0.51
N MET A 100 2.44 6.58 -0.21
CA MET A 100 3.32 6.86 0.91
C MET A 100 2.53 7.48 2.04
N PHE A 101 2.78 6.99 3.24
CA PHE A 101 2.18 7.50 4.46
C PHE A 101 3.27 7.80 5.48
N VAL A 102 2.99 8.74 6.39
CA VAL A 102 3.82 8.96 7.57
C VAL A 102 3.00 8.73 8.83
N ASP A 103 3.63 8.28 9.91
CA ASP A 103 3.00 8.21 11.22
C ASP A 103 2.68 9.63 11.72
N LYS A 104 1.46 9.84 12.23
CA LYS A 104 1.04 11.14 12.79
C LYS A 104 1.89 11.61 13.95
N THR A 105 2.44 10.66 14.71
CA THR A 105 3.22 10.92 15.92
C THR A 105 4.72 10.94 15.65
N ASN A 106 5.17 10.36 14.54
CA ASN A 106 6.56 10.33 14.11
C ASN A 106 6.66 10.43 12.58
N SER A 107 6.79 11.65 12.05
CA SER A 107 6.84 11.88 10.60
C SER A 107 8.10 11.32 9.92
N GLU A 108 9.10 10.89 10.68
CA GLU A 108 10.30 10.22 10.14
C GLU A 108 10.00 8.77 9.74
N GLU A 109 8.96 8.16 10.31
CA GLU A 109 8.53 6.81 9.95
C GLU A 109 7.63 6.84 8.71
N THR A 110 8.21 6.44 7.59
CA THR A 110 7.50 6.33 6.31
C THR A 110 7.01 4.91 6.10
N LEU A 111 5.73 4.78 5.77
CA LEU A 111 5.10 3.53 5.36
C LEU A 111 4.79 3.60 3.87
N CYS A 112 4.96 2.49 3.14
CA CYS A 112 4.60 2.42 1.74
C CYS A 112 3.60 1.30 1.49
N LEU A 113 2.53 1.62 0.76
CA LEU A 113 1.56 0.67 0.24
C LEU A 113 1.75 0.57 -1.26
N VAL A 114 2.02 -0.64 -1.74
CA VAL A 114 2.16 -0.97 -3.15
C VAL A 114 1.02 -1.89 -3.56
N ILE A 115 0.32 -1.52 -4.62
CA ILE A 115 -0.72 -2.35 -5.25
C ILE A 115 -0.37 -2.52 -6.71
N ASP A 116 0.13 -3.71 -7.01
CA ASP A 116 0.56 -4.09 -8.35
C ASP A 116 -0.50 -5.01 -8.95
N ARG A 117 -1.31 -4.44 -9.84
CA ARG A 117 -2.39 -5.13 -10.55
C ARG A 117 -1.89 -5.88 -11.77
N ALA A 118 -0.73 -5.50 -12.32
CA ALA A 118 -0.11 -6.24 -13.41
C ALA A 118 0.42 -7.61 -12.93
N VAL A 119 1.01 -7.64 -11.73
CA VAL A 119 1.54 -8.87 -11.13
C VAL A 119 0.52 -9.57 -10.22
N GLY A 120 -0.39 -8.82 -9.60
CA GLY A 120 -1.46 -9.38 -8.75
C GLY A 120 -1.11 -9.47 -7.27
N TYR A 121 -0.52 -8.43 -6.68
CA TYR A 121 -0.25 -8.39 -5.24
C TYR A 121 -0.56 -7.05 -4.59
N VAL A 122 -0.79 -7.12 -3.29
CA VAL A 122 -0.75 -5.99 -2.37
C VAL A 122 0.43 -6.17 -1.41
N GLN A 123 1.15 -5.10 -1.15
CA GLN A 123 2.32 -5.10 -0.29
C GLN A 123 2.32 -3.88 0.61
N LEU A 124 2.45 -4.11 1.91
CA LEU A 124 2.71 -3.07 2.89
C LEU A 124 4.17 -3.13 3.32
N ILE A 125 4.85 -1.99 3.32
CA ILE A 125 6.28 -1.86 3.66
C ILE A 125 6.38 -0.94 4.86
N LEU A 126 6.95 -1.44 5.96
CA LEU A 126 7.02 -0.75 7.24
C LEU A 126 8.47 -0.61 7.73
N PRO A 127 8.84 0.52 8.36
CA PRO A 127 10.14 0.67 8.96
C PRO A 127 10.27 -0.35 10.09
N THR A 128 11.45 -0.97 10.17
CA THR A 128 11.78 -1.98 11.16
C THR A 128 12.84 -1.40 12.07
N THR A 129 12.58 -1.48 13.37
CA THR A 129 13.53 -1.08 14.41
C THR A 129 14.03 -2.29 15.17
N ASN A 130 15.28 -2.24 15.64
CA ASN A 130 15.80 -3.25 16.55
C ASN A 130 15.23 -3.07 17.97
N GLN A 131 15.66 -3.92 18.92
CA GLN A 131 15.21 -3.86 20.32
C GLN A 131 15.57 -2.55 21.04
N LYS A 132 16.49 -1.76 20.50
CA LYS A 132 16.89 -0.45 21.03
C LYS A 132 16.10 0.70 20.40
N GLY A 133 15.21 0.41 19.44
CA GLY A 133 14.47 1.42 18.68
C GLY A 133 15.24 2.00 17.50
N GLU A 134 16.42 1.48 17.17
CA GLU A 134 17.21 1.98 16.04
C GLU A 134 16.65 1.41 14.73
N TYR A 135 16.46 2.27 13.72
CA TYR A 135 16.07 1.86 12.37
C TYR A 135 17.10 0.88 11.79
N VAL A 136 16.62 -0.23 11.22
CA VAL A 136 17.47 -1.27 10.63
C VAL A 136 17.11 -1.61 9.18
N GLY A 137 16.03 -1.02 8.65
CA GLY A 137 15.54 -1.27 7.29
C GLY A 137 14.02 -1.29 7.25
N TYR A 138 13.49 -1.83 6.15
CA TYR A 138 12.06 -2.04 5.95
C TYR A 138 11.71 -3.53 5.97
N THR A 139 10.51 -3.84 6.43
CA THR A 139 9.91 -5.17 6.30
C THR A 139 8.72 -5.10 5.35
N SER A 140 8.71 -6.00 4.37
CA SER A 140 7.63 -6.23 3.43
C SER A 140 6.63 -7.25 3.96
N TYR A 141 5.35 -6.87 3.90
CA TYR A 141 4.18 -7.69 4.16
C TYR A 141 3.38 -7.81 2.87
N ARG A 142 3.66 -8.84 2.07
CA ARG A 142 3.07 -9.02 0.74
C ARG A 142 2.10 -10.19 0.71
N GLN A 143 0.96 -9.97 0.05
CA GLN A 143 -0.01 -11.01 -0.27
C GLN A 143 -0.33 -10.97 -1.76
N PHE A 144 -0.20 -12.12 -2.43
CA PHE A 144 -0.73 -12.30 -3.78
C PHE A 144 -2.24 -12.47 -3.69
N VAL A 145 -2.95 -11.73 -4.51
CA VAL A 145 -4.40 -11.66 -4.54
C VAL A 145 -4.85 -11.93 -5.96
N LYS A 146 -6.01 -12.57 -6.11
CA LYS A 146 -6.56 -12.82 -7.45
C LYS A 146 -6.90 -11.47 -8.09
N GLU A 147 -6.75 -11.36 -9.40
CA GLU A 147 -7.01 -10.12 -10.15
C GLU A 147 -8.40 -9.54 -9.83
N GLU A 148 -9.41 -10.41 -9.67
CA GLU A 148 -10.78 -10.08 -9.27
C GLU A 148 -10.92 -9.40 -7.89
N GLN A 149 -9.90 -9.50 -7.02
CA GLN A 149 -9.87 -8.89 -5.70
C GLN A 149 -9.12 -7.55 -5.70
N LEU A 150 -8.34 -7.26 -6.76
CA LEU A 150 -7.65 -5.99 -6.98
C LEU A 150 -8.34 -5.09 -7.99
N ALA A 151 -9.11 -5.68 -8.89
CA ALA A 151 -9.93 -5.04 -9.88
C ALA A 151 -11.40 -5.14 -9.46
N TYR A 152 -12.06 -3.99 -9.39
CA TYR A 152 -13.49 -3.82 -9.15
C TYR A 152 -13.98 -4.02 -7.71
N ASN A 153 -14.00 -2.87 -7.01
CA ASN A 153 -15.14 -2.46 -6.20
C ASN A 153 -15.20 -0.94 -6.15
#